data_AF-A0AAU5ZCG7-F1
#
_entry.id   AF-A0AAU5ZCG7-F1
#
_cell.length_a   1.000
_cell.length_b   1.000
_cell.length_c   1.000
_cell.angle_alpha   90.00
_cell.angle_beta   90.00
_cell.angle_gamma   90.00
#
_symmetry.space_group_name_H-M   'P 1'
#
loop_
_entity.id
_entity.type
_entity.pdbx_description
1 polymer ?
#
loop_
_entity_poly.entity_id
_entity_poly.type
_entity_poly.pdbx_seq_one_letter_code
_entity_poly.pdbx_strand_id
1 'polypeptide(L)'
;MHARSALFDLYGDHLRARGARAPVAALVRLLAPLGVHPPAVRTAVSRMVRQGWLEPVRLDGQPGYALTSRARRRLDDAAARIYRTAPDGTPVGAGAEGSGDWDRHWHLGILREVPNARRREQLASQLAFLGWAPLSDGAWVGLRNDAEVDQILGVEGIAADRFRAPVDDGAVEFARRVWRLDELGASYDAWLIEAKALVDGAGHEPTSDTTDEQAFAVRSELVHEWRKFLFRDPGLPAELLPDDWAGTRAAAFFDFHAERLSPAAGRFVDDCLTLH
;
A
#
# COMPACT_ATOMS: atom_id res chain seq x y z
N MET A 1 -9.84 -4.69 11.47
CA MET A 1 -8.44 -4.23 11.36
C MET A 1 -7.55 -4.78 12.50
N HIS A 2 -6.31 -5.21 12.24
CA HIS A 2 -5.37 -5.65 13.30
C HIS A 2 -4.47 -4.51 13.81
N ALA A 3 -4.24 -4.43 15.13
CA ALA A 3 -3.50 -3.35 15.79
C ALA A 3 -2.14 -2.99 15.16
N ARG A 4 -1.31 -3.98 14.84
CA ARG A 4 0.00 -3.75 14.20
C ARG A 4 -0.13 -3.12 12.82
N SER A 5 -1.13 -3.54 12.06
CA SER A 5 -1.36 -2.99 10.73
C SER A 5 -1.91 -1.58 10.81
N ALA A 6 -2.85 -1.33 11.72
CA ALA A 6 -3.37 0.00 12.01
C ALA A 6 -2.25 0.98 12.38
N LEU A 7 -1.26 0.52 13.16
CA LEU A 7 -0.08 1.32 13.48
C LEU A 7 0.75 1.66 12.23
N PHE A 8 1.02 0.68 11.35
CA PHE A 8 1.73 0.97 10.10
C PHE A 8 0.99 2.00 9.25
N ASP A 9 -0.33 1.87 9.15
CA ASP A 9 -1.17 2.77 8.36
C ASP A 9 -1.16 4.16 8.97
N LEU A 10 -1.38 4.29 10.28
CA LEU A 10 -1.28 5.56 11.01
C LEU A 10 0.08 6.23 10.83
N TYR A 11 1.17 5.45 10.94
CA TYR A 11 2.52 5.98 10.78
C TYR A 11 2.80 6.45 9.35
N GLY A 12 2.36 5.70 8.35
CA GLY A 12 2.58 6.02 6.94
C GLY A 12 1.73 7.19 6.45
N ASP A 13 0.46 7.19 6.82
CA ASP A 13 -0.57 8.08 6.29
C ASP A 13 -0.60 9.43 7.01
N HIS A 14 -0.44 9.43 8.35
CA HIS A 14 -0.57 10.65 9.15
C HIS A 14 0.72 11.09 9.83
N LEU A 15 1.42 10.18 10.51
CA LEU A 15 2.57 10.59 11.35
C LEU A 15 3.83 10.87 10.54
N ARG A 16 3.98 10.33 9.34
CA ARG A 16 5.16 10.54 8.47
C ARG A 16 5.38 12.04 8.19
N ALA A 17 4.32 12.78 7.88
CA ALA A 17 4.35 14.23 7.71
C ALA A 17 4.51 15.01 9.03
N ARG A 18 4.32 14.35 10.18
CA ARG A 18 4.36 14.92 11.54
C ARG A 18 5.61 14.48 12.31
N GLY A 19 6.73 14.31 11.62
CA GLY A 19 8.02 13.92 12.21
C GLY A 19 8.17 12.42 12.51
N ALA A 20 7.23 11.58 12.05
CA ALA A 20 7.27 10.13 12.13
C ALA A 20 7.46 9.57 13.55
N ARG A 21 6.87 10.26 14.55
CA ARG A 21 6.98 9.93 15.97
C ARG A 21 5.71 10.32 16.72
N ALA A 22 5.34 9.56 17.76
CA ALA A 22 4.19 9.87 18.60
C ALA A 22 4.34 9.33 20.02
N PRO A 23 3.79 10.00 21.05
CA PRO A 23 3.67 9.45 22.39
C PRO A 23 2.78 8.20 22.39
N VAL A 24 3.05 7.24 23.28
CA VAL A 24 2.22 6.01 23.35
C VAL A 24 0.76 6.30 23.69
N ALA A 25 0.50 7.35 24.48
CA ALA A 25 -0.85 7.79 24.83
C ALA A 25 -1.62 8.28 23.59
N ALA A 26 -0.96 9.05 22.71
CA ALA A 26 -1.53 9.49 21.44
C ALA A 26 -1.84 8.30 20.53
N LEU A 27 -0.92 7.33 20.41
CA LEU A 27 -1.17 6.10 19.65
C LEU A 27 -2.39 5.33 20.16
N VAL A 28 -2.59 5.27 21.47
CA VAL A 28 -3.77 4.63 22.07
C VAL A 28 -5.06 5.38 21.72
N ARG A 29 -5.07 6.72 21.82
CA ARG A 29 -6.24 7.54 21.43
C ARG A 29 -6.57 7.39 19.95
N LEU A 30 -5.56 7.45 19.09
CA LEU A 30 -5.72 7.33 17.63
C LEU A 30 -6.26 5.97 17.20
N LEU A 31 -5.92 4.91 17.92
CA LEU A 31 -6.36 3.56 17.58
C LEU A 31 -7.71 3.17 18.21
N ALA A 32 -8.22 3.96 19.17
CA ALA A 32 -9.49 3.68 19.84
C ALA A 32 -10.71 3.76 18.90
N PRO A 33 -10.86 4.77 18.02
CA PRO A 33 -11.96 4.83 17.04
C PRO A 33 -11.95 3.65 16.06
N LEU A 34 -10.80 3.00 15.89
CA LEU A 34 -10.63 1.82 15.03
C LEU A 34 -10.93 0.49 15.77
N GLY A 35 -11.49 0.58 16.98
CA GLY A 35 -11.82 -0.56 17.83
C GLY A 35 -10.62 -1.27 18.45
N VAL A 36 -9.43 -0.63 18.49
CA VAL A 36 -8.22 -1.25 19.03
C VAL A 36 -7.96 -0.77 20.46
N HIS A 37 -8.15 -1.69 21.41
CA HIS A 37 -8.00 -1.38 22.83
C HIS A 37 -6.52 -1.15 23.26
N PRO A 38 -6.27 -0.36 24.33
CA PRO A 38 -4.92 0.01 24.75
C PRO A 38 -3.92 -1.14 24.95
N PRO A 39 -4.29 -2.30 25.56
CA PRO A 39 -3.36 -3.43 25.69
C PRO A 39 -2.87 -3.98 24.34
N ALA A 40 -3.75 -4.00 23.33
CA ALA A 40 -3.41 -4.45 21.99
C ALA A 40 -2.44 -3.47 21.30
N VAL A 41 -2.65 -2.16 21.46
CA VAL A 41 -1.73 -1.12 20.96
C VAL A 41 -0.34 -1.31 21.55
N ARG A 42 -0.21 -1.42 22.88
CA ARG A 42 1.10 -1.59 23.54
C ARG A 42 1.81 -2.87 23.12
N THR A 43 1.06 -3.97 22.98
CA THR A 43 1.59 -5.25 22.48
C THR A 43 2.09 -5.13 21.04
N ALA A 44 1.33 -4.46 20.18
CA ALA A 44 1.70 -4.25 18.79
C ALA A 44 2.95 -3.35 18.66
N VAL A 45 3.02 -2.26 19.43
CA VAL A 45 4.20 -1.39 19.50
C VAL A 45 5.44 -2.15 19.96
N SER A 46 5.35 -2.90 21.06
CA SER A 46 6.46 -3.73 21.56
C SER A 46 6.96 -4.72 20.49
N ARG A 47 6.03 -5.37 19.78
CA ARG A 47 6.38 -6.25 18.67
C ARG A 47 7.05 -5.51 17.51
N MET A 48 6.57 -4.31 17.16
CA MET A 48 7.16 -3.48 16.11
C MET A 48 8.58 -3.02 16.47
N VAL A 49 8.84 -2.70 17.74
CA VAL A 49 10.19 -2.40 18.24
C VAL A 49 11.10 -3.62 18.13
N ARG A 50 10.65 -4.79 18.62
CA ARG A 50 11.44 -6.04 18.54
C ARG A 50 11.80 -6.43 17.10
N GLN A 51 10.98 -6.02 16.13
CA GLN A 51 11.17 -6.28 14.71
C GLN A 51 11.92 -5.15 13.99
N GLY A 52 12.37 -4.11 14.70
CA GLY A 52 13.13 -2.99 14.13
C GLY A 52 12.32 -2.03 13.27
N TRP A 53 11.00 -1.99 13.44
CA TRP A 53 10.12 -1.04 12.74
C TRP A 53 9.96 0.28 13.50
N LEU A 54 9.99 0.22 14.83
CA LEU A 54 9.92 1.39 15.70
C LEU A 54 11.12 1.43 16.63
N GLU A 55 11.49 2.62 17.07
CA GLU A 55 12.48 2.86 18.13
C GLU A 55 11.89 3.71 19.24
N PRO A 56 12.21 3.41 20.51
CA PRO A 56 11.74 4.19 21.64
C PRO A 56 12.38 5.58 21.66
N VAL A 57 11.57 6.61 21.91
CA VAL A 57 12.01 8.01 22.02
C VAL A 57 11.34 8.69 23.22
N ARG A 58 11.90 9.81 23.67
CA ARG A 58 11.25 10.72 24.63
C ARG A 58 10.70 11.93 23.88
N LEU A 59 9.41 12.21 24.05
CA LEU A 59 8.72 13.35 23.45
C LEU A 59 8.12 14.16 24.59
N ASP A 60 8.64 15.36 24.84
CA ASP A 60 8.22 16.24 25.94
C ASP A 60 8.17 15.54 27.30
N GLY A 61 9.21 14.73 27.57
CA GLY A 61 9.33 13.93 28.80
C GLY A 61 8.53 12.62 28.81
N GLN A 62 7.57 12.43 27.90
CA GLN A 62 6.72 11.24 27.80
C GLN A 62 7.37 10.12 26.95
N PRO A 63 7.09 8.84 27.23
CA PRO A 63 7.51 7.74 26.38
C PRO A 63 6.75 7.74 25.04
N GLY A 64 7.49 7.70 23.95
CA GLY A 64 6.97 7.64 22.59
C GLY A 64 7.77 6.69 21.70
N TYR A 65 7.35 6.59 20.45
CA TYR A 65 7.98 5.72 19.46
C TYR A 65 8.09 6.43 18.12
N ALA A 66 9.23 6.27 17.45
CA ALA A 66 9.51 6.81 16.13
C ALA A 66 9.74 5.70 15.11
N LEU A 67 9.48 5.97 13.82
CA LEU A 67 9.87 5.07 12.74
C LEU A 67 11.39 4.99 12.61
N THR A 68 11.92 3.77 12.50
CA THR A 68 13.32 3.55 12.11
C THR A 68 13.53 3.93 10.63
N SER A 69 14.79 4.14 10.22
CA SER A 69 15.11 4.39 8.80
C SER A 69 14.65 3.27 7.86
N ARG A 70 14.67 2.01 8.34
CA ARG A 70 14.14 0.86 7.61
C ARG A 70 12.63 0.99 7.38
N ALA A 71 11.89 1.38 8.42
CA ALA A 71 10.45 1.51 8.35
C ALA A 71 10.03 2.69 7.47
N ARG A 72 10.76 3.81 7.53
CA ARG A 72 10.54 4.97 6.65
C ARG A 72 10.65 4.58 5.18
N ARG A 73 11.79 3.98 4.75
CA ARG A 73 11.95 3.53 3.36
C ARG A 73 10.81 2.62 2.91
N ARG A 74 10.44 1.64 3.75
CA ARG A 74 9.36 0.71 3.41
C ARG A 74 7.99 1.39 3.27
N LEU A 75 7.73 2.42 4.07
CA LEU A 75 6.50 3.21 3.97
C LEU A 75 6.55 4.20 2.80
N ASP A 76 7.73 4.71 2.43
CA ASP A 76 7.92 5.54 1.24
C ASP A 76 7.57 4.74 -0.02
N ASP A 77 8.11 3.51 -0.16
CA ASP A 77 7.82 2.60 -1.26
C ASP A 77 6.32 2.26 -1.35
N ALA A 78 5.68 2.07 -0.19
CA ALA A 78 4.26 1.76 -0.11
C ALA A 78 3.39 2.97 -0.46
N ALA A 79 3.71 4.15 0.09
CA ALA A 79 2.94 5.39 -0.12
C ALA A 79 2.90 5.79 -1.59
N ALA A 80 4.02 5.66 -2.31
CA ALA A 80 4.08 5.94 -3.75
C ALA A 80 3.03 5.14 -4.54
N ARG A 81 2.82 3.87 -4.15
CA ARG A 81 1.85 2.97 -4.78
C ARG A 81 0.42 3.14 -4.22
N ILE A 82 0.23 3.47 -2.94
CA ILE A 82 -1.11 3.65 -2.34
C ILE A 82 -1.80 4.89 -2.92
N TYR A 83 -1.09 6.03 -2.90
CA TYR A 83 -1.61 7.33 -3.31
C TYR A 83 -1.24 7.67 -4.76
N ARG A 84 -0.54 6.76 -5.43
CA ARG A 84 -0.21 6.86 -6.86
C ARG A 84 0.46 8.20 -7.14
N THR A 85 1.47 8.46 -6.34
CA THR A 85 2.26 9.69 -6.43
C THR A 85 3.49 9.41 -7.25
N ALA A 86 3.80 10.29 -8.19
CA ALA A 86 5.07 10.26 -8.91
C ALA A 86 6.23 10.46 -7.92
N PRO A 87 7.49 10.14 -8.30
CA PRO A 87 8.65 10.31 -7.43
C PRO A 87 8.85 11.73 -6.87
N ASP A 88 8.27 12.74 -7.52
CA ASP A 88 8.26 14.14 -7.09
C ASP A 88 7.09 14.50 -6.13
N GLY A 89 6.25 13.52 -5.78
CA GLY A 89 5.12 13.68 -4.86
C GLY A 89 3.84 14.18 -5.53
N THR A 90 3.81 14.35 -6.85
CA THR A 90 2.59 14.78 -7.56
C THR A 90 1.58 13.64 -7.68
N PRO A 91 0.28 13.86 -7.40
CA PRO A 91 -0.75 12.86 -7.64
C PRO A 91 -0.84 12.51 -9.13
N VAL A 92 -0.70 11.23 -9.46
CA VAL A 92 -0.88 10.71 -10.82
C VAL A 92 -2.34 10.27 -10.90
N GLY A 93 -3.14 10.96 -11.71
CA GLY A 93 -4.57 10.69 -11.83
C GLY A 93 -4.88 9.25 -12.23
N ALA A 94 -6.05 8.74 -11.84
CA ALA A 94 -6.55 7.43 -12.24
C ALA A 94 -6.57 7.31 -13.79
N GLY A 95 -5.59 6.61 -14.35
CA GLY A 95 -5.36 6.49 -15.80
C GLY A 95 -3.99 6.96 -16.30
N ALA A 96 -3.22 7.67 -15.46
CA ALA A 96 -1.81 8.00 -15.73
C ALA A 96 -0.82 7.03 -15.04
N GLU A 97 -1.34 6.03 -14.33
CA GLU A 97 -0.56 4.86 -13.97
C GLU A 97 -0.24 4.05 -15.23
N GLY A 98 1.05 4.04 -15.57
CA GLY A 98 1.58 3.12 -16.57
C GLY A 98 2.00 3.74 -17.91
N SER A 99 1.62 4.97 -18.23
CA SER A 99 1.92 5.54 -19.55
C SER A 99 3.23 6.34 -19.64
N GLY A 100 3.76 6.86 -18.53
CA GLY A 100 4.89 7.81 -18.59
C GLY A 100 6.26 7.21 -18.97
N ASP A 101 6.48 5.91 -18.73
CA ASP A 101 7.82 5.29 -18.86
C ASP A 101 7.77 3.79 -19.26
N TRP A 102 6.60 3.27 -19.66
CA TRP A 102 6.59 1.88 -20.15
C TRP A 102 7.01 1.86 -21.60
N ASP A 103 8.06 1.12 -21.87
CA ASP A 103 8.68 1.04 -23.18
C ASP A 103 7.99 0.04 -24.13
N ARG A 104 6.79 -0.44 -23.77
CA ARG A 104 6.02 -1.47 -24.49
C ARG A 104 6.73 -2.81 -24.60
N HIS A 105 7.55 -3.17 -23.61
CA HIS A 105 8.16 -4.50 -23.54
C HIS A 105 7.78 -5.23 -22.25
N TRP A 106 7.75 -6.56 -22.38
CA TRP A 106 7.83 -7.49 -21.28
C TRP A 106 9.29 -7.65 -20.86
N HIS A 107 9.52 -7.60 -19.56
CA HIS A 107 10.78 -7.96 -18.95
C HIS A 107 10.64 -9.39 -18.42
N LEU A 108 11.54 -10.28 -18.82
CA LEU A 108 11.55 -11.67 -18.38
C LEU A 108 12.82 -11.97 -17.58
N GLY A 109 12.65 -12.74 -16.51
CA GLY A 109 13.75 -13.25 -15.71
C GLY A 109 13.64 -14.77 -15.60
N ILE A 110 14.68 -15.47 -16.02
CA ILE A 110 14.81 -16.91 -15.83
C ILE A 110 15.86 -17.15 -14.75
N LEU A 111 15.43 -17.57 -13.57
CA LEU A 111 16.31 -17.90 -12.46
C LEU A 111 17.16 -19.11 -12.86
N ARG A 112 18.48 -19.00 -12.73
CA ARG A 112 19.42 -20.09 -13.06
C ARG A 112 19.31 -21.26 -12.08
N GLU A 113 18.89 -20.96 -10.86
CA GLU A 113 18.60 -21.94 -9.83
C GLU A 113 17.25 -21.63 -9.21
N VAL A 114 16.42 -22.65 -9.05
CA VAL A 114 15.13 -22.52 -8.37
C VAL A 114 15.37 -22.62 -6.85
N PRO A 115 15.06 -21.57 -6.06
CA PRO A 115 15.27 -21.61 -4.62
C PRO A 115 14.45 -22.71 -3.94
N ASN A 116 14.74 -23.02 -2.68
CA ASN A 116 13.86 -23.88 -1.87
C ASN A 116 12.51 -23.22 -1.58
N ALA A 117 11.52 -23.99 -1.11
CA ALA A 117 10.14 -23.53 -0.93
C ALA A 117 10.01 -22.21 -0.14
N ARG A 118 10.70 -22.11 0.99
CA ARG A 118 10.67 -20.90 1.84
C ARG A 118 11.23 -19.68 1.11
N ARG A 119 12.37 -19.84 0.45
CA ARG A 119 13.01 -18.75 -0.30
C ARG A 119 12.20 -18.36 -1.53
N ARG A 120 11.54 -19.32 -2.20
CA ARG A 120 10.61 -19.04 -3.30
C ARG A 120 9.44 -18.19 -2.86
N GLU A 121 8.82 -18.51 -1.73
CA GLU A 121 7.69 -17.73 -1.20
C GLU A 121 8.11 -16.30 -0.84
N GLN A 122 9.30 -16.14 -0.26
CA GLN A 122 9.87 -14.83 0.06
C GLN A 122 10.19 -14.03 -1.21
N LEU A 123 10.83 -14.65 -2.20
CA LEU A 123 11.12 -14.01 -3.49
C LEU A 123 9.83 -13.64 -4.23
N ALA A 124 8.85 -14.55 -4.27
CA ALA A 124 7.55 -14.31 -4.89
C ALA A 124 6.84 -13.10 -4.28
N SER A 125 6.85 -13.00 -2.94
CA SER A 125 6.27 -11.86 -2.24
C SER A 125 6.99 -10.54 -2.55
N GLN A 126 8.31 -10.57 -2.73
CA GLN A 126 9.11 -9.39 -3.06
C GLN A 126 8.92 -8.97 -4.53
N LEU A 127 8.92 -9.92 -5.47
CA LEU A 127 8.71 -9.68 -6.89
C LEU A 127 7.28 -9.24 -7.19
N ALA A 128 6.28 -9.87 -6.57
CA ALA A 128 4.88 -9.43 -6.69
C ALA A 128 4.67 -8.00 -6.20
N PHE A 129 5.42 -7.58 -5.17
CA PHE A 129 5.42 -6.18 -4.72
C PHE A 129 6.00 -5.21 -5.75
N LEU A 130 6.81 -5.67 -6.70
CA LEU A 130 7.29 -4.88 -7.85
C LEU A 130 6.42 -5.05 -9.11
N GLY A 131 5.29 -5.76 -9.00
CA GLY A 131 4.39 -6.06 -10.12
C GLY A 131 4.81 -7.25 -10.98
N TRP A 132 5.85 -7.99 -10.58
CA TRP A 132 6.31 -9.18 -11.28
C TRP A 132 5.46 -10.40 -10.94
N ALA A 133 5.14 -11.22 -11.95
CA ALA A 133 4.35 -12.43 -11.82
C ALA A 133 5.14 -13.67 -12.27
N PRO A 134 4.92 -14.84 -11.64
CA PRO A 134 5.53 -16.08 -12.08
C PRO A 134 4.85 -16.61 -13.36
N LEU A 135 5.65 -17.02 -14.33
CA LEU A 135 5.22 -17.80 -15.50
C LEU A 135 5.40 -19.31 -15.28
N SER A 136 6.44 -19.68 -14.52
CA SER A 136 6.76 -21.07 -14.13
C SER A 136 7.66 -21.08 -12.88
N ASP A 137 8.11 -22.25 -12.44
CA ASP A 137 8.93 -22.43 -11.22
C ASP A 137 10.27 -21.66 -11.23
N GLY A 138 10.73 -21.19 -12.39
CA GLY A 138 11.95 -20.38 -12.53
C GLY A 138 11.81 -19.18 -13.46
N ALA A 139 10.66 -18.99 -14.12
CA ALA A 139 10.46 -17.88 -15.04
C ALA A 139 9.49 -16.86 -14.46
N TRP A 140 9.85 -15.59 -14.57
CA TRP A 140 9.07 -14.46 -14.10
C TRP A 140 8.93 -13.42 -15.20
N VAL A 141 7.82 -12.69 -15.18
CA VAL A 141 7.55 -11.59 -16.10
C VAL A 141 7.13 -10.34 -15.33
N GLY A 142 7.55 -9.18 -15.80
CA GLY A 142 7.12 -7.89 -15.31
C GLY A 142 7.17 -6.85 -16.42
N LEU A 143 6.87 -5.61 -16.05
CA LEU A 143 6.82 -4.47 -16.99
C LEU A 143 7.87 -3.40 -16.70
N ARG A 144 8.46 -3.41 -15.50
CA ARG A 144 9.33 -2.36 -14.96
C ARG A 144 10.26 -2.91 -13.87
N ASN A 145 11.07 -2.01 -13.31
CA ASN A 145 11.83 -2.19 -12.07
C ASN A 145 12.99 -3.19 -12.18
N ASP A 146 13.68 -3.22 -13.33
CA ASP A 146 14.82 -4.12 -13.53
C ASP A 146 15.89 -3.94 -12.45
N ALA A 147 16.21 -2.70 -12.08
CA ALA A 147 17.24 -2.41 -11.09
C ALA A 147 16.87 -2.92 -9.69
N GLU A 148 15.62 -2.73 -9.27
CA GLU A 148 15.10 -3.22 -7.98
C GLU A 148 15.00 -4.75 -7.96
N VAL A 149 14.61 -5.36 -9.08
CA VAL A 149 14.62 -6.82 -9.24
C VAL A 149 16.04 -7.35 -9.13
N ASP A 150 17.00 -6.76 -9.82
CA ASP A 150 18.42 -7.14 -9.75
C ASP A 150 18.98 -6.97 -8.33
N GLN A 151 18.58 -5.93 -7.61
CA GLN A 151 18.93 -5.75 -6.21
C GLN A 151 18.37 -6.87 -5.32
N ILE A 152 17.09 -7.23 -5.48
CA ILE A 152 16.46 -8.32 -4.73
C ILE A 152 17.18 -9.64 -5.03
N LEU A 153 17.40 -9.95 -6.30
CA LEU A 153 18.10 -11.16 -6.74
C LEU A 153 19.53 -11.20 -6.19
N GLY A 154 20.24 -10.07 -6.19
CA GLY A 154 21.59 -9.94 -5.65
C GLY A 154 21.66 -10.17 -4.13
N VAL A 155 20.71 -9.59 -3.37
CA VAL A 155 20.60 -9.81 -1.91
C VAL A 155 20.30 -11.28 -1.59
N GLU A 156 19.49 -11.93 -2.42
CA GLU A 156 19.20 -13.36 -2.30
C GLU A 156 20.33 -14.24 -2.88
N GLY A 157 21.32 -13.68 -3.58
CA GLY A 157 22.36 -14.45 -4.24
C GLY A 157 21.82 -15.38 -5.33
N ILE A 158 20.75 -14.97 -6.03
CA ILE A 158 20.12 -15.72 -7.11
C ILE A 158 20.56 -15.10 -8.44
N ALA A 159 21.23 -15.89 -9.28
CA ALA A 159 21.52 -15.47 -10.64
C ALA A 159 20.30 -15.68 -11.55
N ALA A 160 20.05 -14.75 -12.46
CA ALA A 160 18.98 -14.85 -13.45
C ALA A 160 19.46 -14.38 -14.82
N ASP A 161 18.98 -15.05 -15.87
CA ASP A 161 19.08 -14.56 -17.24
C ASP A 161 17.92 -13.61 -17.53
N ARG A 162 18.25 -12.43 -18.07
CA ARG A 162 17.29 -11.35 -18.32
C ARG A 162 17.04 -11.23 -19.81
N PHE A 163 15.76 -11.15 -20.17
CA PHE A 163 15.33 -10.95 -21.55
C PHE A 163 14.30 -9.84 -21.60
N ARG A 164 14.19 -9.23 -22.77
CA ARG A 164 13.19 -8.22 -23.05
C ARG A 164 12.51 -8.57 -24.37
N ALA A 165 11.19 -8.54 -24.39
CA ALA A 165 10.38 -8.87 -25.56
C ALA A 165 9.34 -7.79 -25.80
N PRO A 166 9.14 -7.30 -27.03
CA PRO A 166 8.08 -6.33 -27.30
C PRO A 166 6.70 -6.95 -27.04
N VAL A 167 5.72 -6.12 -26.68
CA VAL A 167 4.32 -6.56 -26.65
C VAL A 167 3.79 -6.82 -28.05
N ASP A 168 2.93 -7.81 -28.18
CA ASP A 168 2.23 -8.17 -29.41
C ASP A 168 0.71 -8.00 -29.26
N ASP A 169 -0.05 -8.36 -30.30
CA ASP A 169 -1.51 -8.25 -30.31
C ASP A 169 -2.20 -9.12 -29.24
N GLY A 170 -1.49 -10.10 -28.65
CA GLY A 170 -1.99 -10.96 -27.58
C GLY A 170 -1.73 -10.44 -26.17
N ALA A 171 -1.16 -9.25 -26.02
CA ALA A 171 -0.67 -8.74 -24.75
C ALA A 171 -1.74 -8.59 -23.66
N VAL A 172 -2.95 -8.15 -24.02
CA VAL A 172 -4.09 -8.02 -23.08
C VAL A 172 -4.50 -9.38 -22.53
N GLU A 173 -4.67 -10.39 -23.40
CA GLU A 173 -5.04 -11.75 -22.98
C GLU A 173 -3.93 -12.45 -22.20
N PHE A 174 -2.67 -12.18 -22.56
CA PHE A 174 -1.52 -12.61 -21.77
C PHE A 174 -1.55 -12.00 -20.37
N ALA A 175 -1.74 -10.68 -20.26
CA ALA A 175 -1.82 -9.97 -18.99
C ALA A 175 -2.99 -10.47 -18.12
N ARG A 176 -4.17 -10.61 -18.73
CA ARG A 176 -5.39 -11.14 -18.11
C ARG A 176 -5.15 -12.47 -17.43
N ARG A 177 -4.46 -13.39 -18.10
CA ARG A 177 -4.11 -14.71 -17.57
C ARG A 177 -3.04 -14.65 -16.48
N VAL A 178 -1.92 -13.96 -16.75
CA VAL A 178 -0.74 -13.95 -15.88
C VAL A 178 -1.04 -13.31 -14.52
N TRP A 179 -1.76 -12.18 -14.51
CA TRP A 179 -2.12 -11.47 -13.29
C TRP A 179 -3.54 -11.78 -12.80
N ARG A 180 -4.23 -12.73 -13.44
CA ARG A 180 -5.61 -13.16 -13.11
C ARG A 180 -6.54 -11.94 -12.98
N LEU A 181 -6.54 -11.09 -14.02
CA LEU A 181 -7.21 -9.78 -13.97
C LEU A 181 -8.71 -9.90 -13.72
N ASP A 182 -9.37 -11.00 -14.12
CA ASP A 182 -10.79 -11.21 -13.79
C ASP A 182 -11.04 -11.29 -12.27
N GLU A 183 -10.16 -11.98 -11.54
CA GLU A 183 -10.29 -12.11 -10.08
C GLU A 183 -9.89 -10.83 -9.35
N LEU A 184 -8.91 -10.10 -9.89
CA LEU A 184 -8.52 -8.79 -9.39
C LEU A 184 -9.66 -7.77 -9.62
N GLY A 185 -10.26 -7.77 -10.81
CA GLY A 185 -11.43 -6.94 -11.14
C GLY A 185 -12.61 -7.21 -10.21
N ALA A 186 -12.95 -8.50 -10.00
CA ALA A 186 -13.99 -8.88 -9.05
C ALA A 186 -13.68 -8.43 -7.61
N SER A 187 -12.40 -8.45 -7.22
CA SER A 187 -11.97 -7.94 -5.91
C SER A 187 -12.15 -6.42 -5.80
N TYR A 188 -11.90 -5.67 -6.88
CA TYR A 188 -12.14 -4.23 -6.93
C TYR A 188 -13.63 -3.88 -6.85
N ASP A 189 -14.49 -4.59 -7.59
CA ASP A 189 -15.93 -4.37 -7.51
C ASP A 189 -16.49 -4.70 -6.12
N ALA A 190 -16.05 -5.79 -5.50
CA ALA A 190 -16.42 -6.14 -4.13
C ALA A 190 -15.97 -5.06 -3.13
N TRP A 191 -14.72 -4.62 -3.22
CA TRP A 191 -14.20 -3.53 -2.39
C TRP A 191 -15.00 -2.24 -2.59
N LEU A 192 -15.37 -1.89 -3.83
CA LEU A 192 -16.13 -0.67 -4.11
C LEU A 192 -17.52 -0.68 -3.46
N ILE A 193 -18.17 -1.86 -3.37
CA ILE A 193 -19.45 -2.01 -2.66
C ILE A 193 -19.26 -1.73 -1.16
N GLU A 194 -18.24 -2.34 -0.54
CA GLU A 194 -17.94 -2.17 0.88
C GLU A 194 -17.51 -0.73 1.21
N ALA A 195 -16.67 -0.13 0.37
CA ALA A 195 -16.17 1.23 0.53
C ALA A 195 -17.29 2.26 0.42
N LYS A 196 -18.26 2.06 -0.49
CA LYS A 196 -19.49 2.87 -0.55
C LYS A 196 -20.27 2.75 0.74
N ALA A 197 -20.60 1.54 1.18
CA ALA A 197 -21.34 1.33 2.43
C ALA A 197 -20.67 1.98 3.65
N LEU A 198 -19.34 1.91 3.73
CA LEU A 198 -18.54 2.53 4.78
C LEU A 198 -18.66 4.06 4.78
N VAL A 199 -18.50 4.68 3.61
CA VAL A 199 -18.58 6.14 3.46
C VAL A 199 -20.02 6.64 3.66
N ASP A 200 -20.99 5.91 3.13
CA ASP A 200 -22.41 6.23 3.17
C ASP A 200 -22.96 6.19 4.59
N GLY A 201 -22.53 5.20 5.37
CA GLY A 201 -22.84 5.07 6.79
C GLY A 201 -22.28 6.21 7.66
N ALA A 202 -21.30 6.97 7.13
CA ALA A 202 -20.74 8.16 7.78
C ALA A 202 -21.46 9.48 7.41
N GLY A 203 -22.49 9.42 6.56
CA GLY A 203 -23.29 10.57 6.11
C GLY A 203 -22.89 11.06 4.71
N HIS A 204 -23.89 11.14 3.81
CA HIS A 204 -23.74 11.59 2.42
C HIS A 204 -23.77 13.11 2.23
N GLU A 205 -24.31 13.84 3.20
CA GLU A 205 -24.49 15.29 3.11
C GLU A 205 -23.65 15.98 4.19
N PRO A 206 -23.09 17.17 3.92
CA PRO A 206 -22.53 18.04 4.94
C PRO A 206 -23.66 18.62 5.80
N THR A 207 -24.45 17.76 6.44
CA THR A 207 -25.07 18.11 7.71
C THR A 207 -23.97 18.04 8.76
N SER A 208 -23.94 19.02 9.64
CA SER A 208 -22.92 19.38 10.63
C SER A 208 -22.39 18.31 11.60
N ASP A 209 -22.62 17.01 11.37
CA ASP A 209 -22.56 15.98 12.41
C ASP A 209 -21.47 14.91 12.21
N THR A 210 -20.72 14.90 11.09
CA THR A 210 -19.52 14.03 11.00
C THR A 210 -18.38 14.64 11.81
N THR A 211 -18.03 14.02 12.94
CA THR A 211 -16.94 14.49 13.79
C THR A 211 -15.57 14.22 13.15
N ASP A 212 -14.55 14.99 13.53
CA ASP A 212 -13.17 14.75 13.08
C ASP A 212 -12.68 13.32 13.42
N GLU A 213 -13.14 12.76 14.54
CA GLU A 213 -12.90 11.36 14.94
C GLU A 213 -13.53 10.35 13.97
N GLN A 214 -14.79 10.57 13.57
CA GLN A 214 -15.47 9.70 12.61
C GLN A 214 -14.81 9.78 11.23
N ALA A 215 -14.46 10.98 10.77
CA ALA A 215 -13.74 11.16 9.52
C ALA A 215 -12.38 10.44 9.53
N PHE A 216 -11.65 10.51 10.66
CA PHE A 216 -10.42 9.75 10.86
C PHE A 216 -10.65 8.23 10.79
N ALA A 217 -11.68 7.72 11.46
CA ALA A 217 -11.97 6.29 11.51
C ALA A 217 -12.30 5.73 10.11
N VAL A 218 -13.23 6.39 9.40
CA VAL A 218 -13.66 6.02 8.04
C VAL A 218 -12.48 6.07 7.07
N ARG A 219 -11.69 7.15 7.11
CA ARG A 219 -10.53 7.29 6.22
C ARG A 219 -9.47 6.21 6.50
N SER A 220 -9.19 5.93 7.77
CA SER A 220 -8.23 4.90 8.16
C SER A 220 -8.65 3.52 7.68
N GLU A 221 -9.93 3.18 7.78
CA GLU A 221 -10.45 1.91 7.27
C GLU A 221 -10.42 1.85 5.73
N LEU A 222 -10.81 2.93 5.06
CA LEU A 222 -10.73 3.04 3.60
C LEU A 222 -9.30 2.82 3.08
N VAL A 223 -8.31 3.51 3.67
CA VAL A 223 -6.87 3.35 3.35
C VAL A 223 -6.40 1.93 3.65
N HIS A 224 -6.81 1.35 4.77
CA HIS A 224 -6.40 0.00 5.18
C HIS A 224 -6.89 -1.10 4.24
N GLU A 225 -8.11 -0.98 3.75
CA GLU A 225 -8.67 -1.93 2.80
C GLU A 225 -8.06 -1.71 1.40
N TRP A 226 -7.94 -0.45 0.96
CA TRP A 226 -7.33 -0.12 -0.34
C TRP A 226 -5.88 -0.62 -0.47
N ARG A 227 -5.03 -0.41 0.56
CA ARG A 227 -3.62 -0.83 0.50
C ARG A 227 -3.42 -2.34 0.37
N LYS A 228 -4.45 -3.17 0.57
CA LYS A 228 -4.36 -4.62 0.32
C LYS A 228 -4.13 -4.92 -1.16
N PHE A 229 -4.56 -4.03 -2.06
CA PHE A 229 -4.30 -4.15 -3.50
C PHE A 229 -2.83 -3.96 -3.86
N LEU A 230 -1.99 -3.31 -3.02
CA LEU A 230 -0.54 -3.20 -3.26
C LEU A 230 0.15 -4.54 -3.53
N PHE A 231 -0.34 -5.61 -2.90
CA PHE A 231 0.27 -6.93 -2.99
C PHE A 231 -0.36 -7.81 -4.08
N ARG A 232 -1.38 -7.30 -4.78
CA ARG A 232 -2.18 -8.06 -5.76
C ARG A 232 -2.24 -7.37 -7.12
N ASP A 233 -2.33 -6.05 -7.14
CA ASP A 233 -2.33 -5.24 -8.36
C ASP A 233 -0.90 -4.95 -8.79
N PRO A 234 -0.50 -5.37 -10.00
CA PRO A 234 0.83 -5.10 -10.54
C PRO A 234 1.03 -3.67 -11.10
N GLY A 235 -0.03 -2.85 -11.18
CA GLY A 235 0.03 -1.51 -11.78
C GLY A 235 0.25 -1.55 -13.30
N LEU A 236 -0.51 -2.39 -14.01
CA LEU A 236 -0.39 -2.48 -15.47
C LEU A 236 -0.81 -1.16 -16.14
N PRO A 237 -0.18 -0.78 -17.26
CA PRO A 237 -0.67 0.32 -18.10
C PRO A 237 -2.07 0.01 -18.64
N ALA A 238 -2.86 1.07 -18.83
CA ALA A 238 -4.24 0.99 -19.32
C ALA A 238 -4.39 0.15 -20.61
N GLU A 239 -3.38 0.18 -21.48
CA GLU A 239 -3.35 -0.57 -22.74
C GLU A 239 -3.34 -2.10 -22.58
N LEU A 240 -3.01 -2.60 -21.39
CA LEU A 240 -2.98 -4.03 -21.06
C LEU A 240 -4.17 -4.46 -20.18
N LEU A 241 -5.01 -3.52 -19.79
CA LEU A 241 -6.17 -3.76 -18.96
C LEU A 241 -7.41 -4.04 -19.82
N PRO A 242 -8.37 -4.84 -19.34
CA PRO A 242 -9.68 -4.97 -19.98
C PRO A 242 -10.38 -3.61 -20.09
N ASP A 243 -11.27 -3.48 -21.08
CA ASP A 243 -12.19 -2.34 -21.17
C ASP A 243 -13.05 -2.23 -19.89
N ASP A 244 -13.38 -1.00 -19.48
CA ASP A 244 -14.11 -0.69 -18.24
C ASP A 244 -13.52 -1.34 -16.97
N TRP A 245 -12.19 -1.31 -16.86
CA TRP A 245 -11.46 -1.90 -15.74
C TRP A 245 -11.97 -1.40 -14.38
N ALA A 246 -12.43 -2.35 -13.55
CA ALA A 246 -12.98 -2.07 -12.22
C ALA A 246 -11.98 -1.34 -11.30
N GLY A 247 -10.68 -1.62 -11.44
CA GLY A 247 -9.64 -0.94 -10.68
C GLY A 247 -9.62 0.57 -10.91
N THR A 248 -9.91 1.05 -12.12
CA THR A 248 -9.97 2.49 -12.44
C THR A 248 -11.14 3.17 -11.73
N ARG A 249 -12.31 2.51 -11.67
CA ARG A 249 -13.49 3.03 -10.96
C ARG A 249 -13.26 3.04 -9.45
N ALA A 250 -12.72 1.95 -8.90
CA ALA A 250 -12.41 1.82 -7.48
C ALA A 250 -11.37 2.85 -7.02
N ALA A 251 -10.33 3.03 -7.82
CA ALA A 251 -9.32 4.06 -7.71
C ALA A 251 -9.89 5.48 -7.59
N ALA A 252 -10.74 5.87 -8.55
CA ALA A 252 -11.32 7.22 -8.55
C ALA A 252 -12.17 7.47 -7.29
N PHE A 253 -12.90 6.45 -6.84
CA PHE A 253 -13.66 6.50 -5.58
C PHE A 253 -12.73 6.66 -4.37
N PHE A 254 -11.66 5.86 -4.30
CA PHE A 254 -10.67 5.94 -3.23
C PHE A 254 -10.06 7.34 -3.13
N ASP A 255 -9.51 7.86 -4.24
CA ASP A 255 -8.83 9.16 -4.26
C ASP A 255 -9.76 10.28 -3.76
N PHE A 256 -10.97 10.33 -4.31
CA PHE A 256 -11.96 11.35 -3.96
C PHE A 256 -12.29 11.33 -2.47
N HIS A 257 -12.62 10.17 -1.90
CA HIS A 257 -13.02 10.09 -0.50
C HIS A 257 -11.83 10.20 0.46
N ALA A 258 -10.66 9.66 0.10
CA ALA A 258 -9.44 9.81 0.90
C ALA A 258 -8.99 11.27 0.99
N GLU A 259 -9.09 12.05 -0.10
CA GLU A 259 -8.82 13.48 -0.12
C GLU A 259 -9.87 14.26 0.69
N ARG A 260 -11.17 14.02 0.42
CA ARG A 260 -12.28 14.69 1.12
C ARG A 260 -12.23 14.53 2.63
N LEU A 261 -11.86 13.34 3.13
CA LEU A 261 -11.79 13.05 4.57
C LEU A 261 -10.47 13.50 5.21
N SER A 262 -9.43 13.80 4.42
CA SER A 262 -8.09 14.09 4.91
C SER A 262 -8.00 15.28 5.88
N PRO A 263 -8.65 16.44 5.63
CA PRO A 263 -8.55 17.58 6.53
C PRO A 263 -9.11 17.31 7.94
N ALA A 264 -10.28 16.68 8.03
CA ALA A 264 -10.93 16.35 9.30
C ALA A 264 -10.14 15.27 10.06
N ALA A 265 -9.71 14.22 9.35
CA ALA A 265 -8.84 13.20 9.93
C ALA A 265 -7.52 13.81 10.45
N GLY A 266 -6.95 14.77 9.73
CA GLY A 266 -5.75 15.50 10.12
C GLY A 266 -5.92 16.27 11.43
N ARG A 267 -7.02 17.00 11.60
CA ARG A 267 -7.31 17.74 12.84
C ARG A 267 -7.44 16.82 14.04
N PHE A 268 -8.18 15.72 13.92
CA PHE A 268 -8.27 14.71 14.99
C PHE A 268 -6.88 14.18 15.39
N VAL A 269 -6.00 13.97 14.41
CA VAL A 269 -4.63 13.53 14.68
C VAL A 269 -3.83 14.58 15.42
N ASP A 270 -3.89 15.83 14.99
CA ASP A 270 -3.17 16.95 15.60
C ASP A 270 -3.63 17.17 17.05
N ASP A 271 -4.94 17.09 17.30
CA ASP A 271 -5.51 17.15 18.65
C ASP A 271 -5.00 15.97 19.51
N CYS A 272 -5.02 14.75 18.98
CA CYS A 272 -4.51 13.58 19.68
C CYS A 272 -3.01 13.68 20.00
N LEU A 273 -2.21 14.40 19.21
CA LEU A 273 -0.78 14.57 19.46
C LEU A 273 -0.46 15.69 20.46
N THR A 274 -1.32 16.69 20.58
CA THR A 274 -1.14 17.85 21.47
C THR A 274 -1.76 17.65 22.85
N LEU A 275 -2.74 16.75 23.00
CA LEU A 275 -3.31 16.36 24.29
C LEU A 275 -2.26 15.59 25.13
N HIS A 276 -1.69 16.25 26.14
CA HIS A 276 -0.76 15.65 27.09
C HIS A 276 -1.48 14.92 28.22
#